data_AF-F9WM44-F1
#
_entry.id   AF-F9WM44-F1
#
_cell.length_a   1.000
_cell.length_b   1.000
_cell.length_c   1.000
_cell.angle_alpha   90.00
_cell.angle_beta   90.00
_cell.angle_gamma   90.00
#
_symmetry.space_group_name_H-M   'P 1'
#
loop_
_entity.id
_entity.type
_entity.pdbx_description
1 polymer ?
#
loop_
_entity_poly.entity_id
_entity_poly.type
_entity_poly.pdbx_seq_one_letter_code
_entity_poly.pdbx_strand_id
1 'polypeptide(L)'
;MVSKYFCLLLLFTVLWCDAATSASYCRSLHPSSKEVECTTRDVILGWLHVTKRPALRAEAVKKNVSEAMQRAHRIRSQARVAIEEYKSVLASLKSTGGNEEWVQTVNQAISDVNKSIALANDSELNANKAAKEAEASLTSSAYSFSAIMRVACYLWNVSPDGVWNYTNVKTKLDQYGTDCTGNHNISKTLDNYAQNMENVDLAQWKNYTLQVLQETYDEIALNKTKYHRVLTNGNEKINEVKDAVAKAVERLEDSLKELELLQTVVNTADKKV
;
A
#
# COMPACT_ATOMS: atom_id res chain seq x y z
N MET A 1 -2.13 -42.13 6.24
CA MET A 1 -3.19 -41.31 5.62
C MET A 1 -3.28 -40.00 6.40
N VAL A 2 -2.52 -38.98 6.01
CA VAL A 2 -2.43 -37.54 6.43
C VAL A 2 -1.17 -37.05 5.65
N SER A 3 -1.05 -35.92 4.96
CA SER A 3 -1.88 -34.74 4.71
C SER A 3 -1.54 -34.26 3.28
N LYS A 4 -2.56 -34.01 2.46
CA LYS A 4 -2.45 -33.48 1.08
C LYS A 4 -2.59 -31.95 1.01
N TYR A 5 -2.28 -31.22 2.09
CA TYR A 5 -2.52 -29.78 2.17
C TYR A 5 -1.26 -28.94 2.42
N PHE A 6 -0.19 -29.18 1.65
CA PHE A 6 1.04 -28.38 1.78
C PHE A 6 1.54 -27.71 0.48
N CYS A 7 0.70 -27.64 -0.57
CA CYS A 7 1.06 -26.98 -1.83
C CYS A 7 -0.05 -26.07 -2.39
N LEU A 8 -0.74 -25.31 -1.53
CA LEU A 8 -1.79 -24.36 -1.96
C LEU A 8 -1.44 -22.89 -1.65
N LEU A 9 -0.17 -22.56 -1.42
CA LEU A 9 0.30 -21.21 -1.04
C LEU A 9 1.22 -20.53 -2.08
N LEU A 10 1.27 -21.02 -3.32
CA LEU A 10 2.07 -20.41 -4.40
C LEU A 10 1.30 -20.21 -5.70
N LEU A 11 -0.02 -20.07 -5.61
CA LEU A 11 -0.83 -19.58 -6.73
C LEU A 11 -1.54 -18.30 -6.30
N PHE A 12 -0.74 -17.26 -6.08
CA PHE A 12 -1.21 -15.90 -6.32
C PHE A 12 -1.54 -15.82 -7.82
N THR A 13 -2.75 -16.25 -8.19
CA THR A 13 -3.33 -15.90 -9.47
C THR A 13 -3.49 -14.40 -9.44
N VAL A 14 -2.49 -13.73 -10.02
CA VAL A 14 -2.57 -12.37 -10.52
C VAL A 14 -3.89 -12.30 -11.27
N LEU A 15 -4.90 -11.70 -10.63
CA LEU A 15 -6.18 -11.41 -11.26
C LEU A 15 -5.87 -10.38 -12.33
N TRP A 16 -5.62 -10.90 -13.53
CA TRP A 16 -5.48 -10.15 -14.77
C TRP A 16 -6.78 -9.39 -15.00
N CYS A 17 -6.74 -8.08 -14.78
CA CYS A 17 -7.56 -7.20 -15.59
C CYS A 17 -6.89 -7.12 -16.95
N ASP A 18 -7.43 -7.84 -17.92
CA ASP A 18 -7.24 -7.54 -19.34
C ASP A 18 -7.74 -6.12 -19.58
N ALA A 19 -6.83 -5.15 -19.51
CA ALA A 19 -7.06 -3.85 -20.10
C ALA A 19 -7.00 -4.04 -21.61
N ALA A 20 -8.17 -3.91 -22.24
CA ALA A 20 -8.41 -4.07 -23.66
C ALA A 20 -7.29 -3.52 -24.55
N THR A 21 -6.82 -4.37 -25.45
CA THR A 21 -5.94 -4.07 -26.58
C THR A 21 -6.61 -3.13 -27.57
N SER A 22 -6.51 -1.83 -27.33
CA SER A 22 -6.45 -0.88 -28.44
C SER A 22 -5.07 -0.24 -28.40
N ALA A 23 -4.17 -0.68 -29.28
CA ALA A 23 -2.90 -0.01 -29.49
C ALA A 23 -3.18 1.41 -30.01
N SER A 24 -3.39 2.36 -29.09
CA SER A 24 -3.41 3.76 -29.46
C SER A 24 -2.01 4.08 -29.96
N TYR A 25 -1.86 4.35 -31.26
CA TYR A 25 -0.60 4.82 -31.81
C TYR A 25 -0.15 6.04 -31.02
N CYS A 26 0.94 5.92 -30.28
CA CYS A 26 1.59 7.02 -29.59
C CYS A 26 2.37 7.87 -30.59
N ARG A 27 1.66 8.41 -31.57
CA ARG A 27 2.22 9.31 -32.55
C ARG A 27 1.88 10.73 -32.13
N SER A 28 2.85 11.41 -31.52
CA SER A 28 2.81 12.87 -31.62
C SER A 28 3.00 13.23 -33.09
N LEU A 29 2.04 13.94 -33.67
CA LEU A 29 2.07 14.36 -35.07
C LEU A 29 3.23 15.32 -35.33
N HIS A 30 3.69 16.05 -34.31
CA HIS A 30 4.79 17.01 -34.39
C HIS A 30 5.75 16.81 -33.19
N PRO A 31 7.08 16.79 -33.42
CA PRO A 31 8.06 16.79 -32.34
C PRO A 31 7.91 18.08 -31.53
N SER A 32 7.89 17.96 -30.20
CA SER A 32 7.84 19.12 -29.31
C SER A 32 9.22 19.74 -29.14
N SER A 33 9.27 21.03 -28.80
CA SER A 33 10.54 21.65 -28.42
C SER A 33 11.09 20.97 -27.16
N LYS A 34 12.42 21.05 -26.98
CA LYS A 34 13.09 20.49 -25.80
C LYS A 34 12.54 21.05 -24.50
N GLU A 35 12.25 22.35 -24.46
CA GLU A 35 11.68 23.03 -23.30
C GLU A 35 10.30 22.49 -22.93
N VAL A 36 9.44 22.25 -23.92
CA VAL A 36 8.11 21.66 -23.72
C VAL A 36 8.23 20.23 -23.18
N GLU A 37 9.14 19.44 -23.74
CA GLU A 37 9.43 18.08 -23.28
C GLU A 37 9.89 18.09 -21.82
N CYS A 38 10.85 18.95 -21.46
CA CYS A 38 11.40 19.05 -20.12
C CYS A 38 10.40 19.54 -19.08
N THR A 39 9.59 20.54 -19.43
CA THR A 39 8.54 21.04 -18.52
C THR A 39 7.46 19.97 -18.31
N THR A 40 7.11 19.20 -19.36
CA THR A 40 6.14 18.10 -19.24
C THR A 40 6.71 16.93 -18.43
N ARG A 41 8.00 16.63 -18.60
CA ARG A 41 8.72 15.63 -17.79
C ARG A 41 8.70 16.00 -16.31
N ASP A 42 8.88 17.27 -15.98
CA ASP A 42 8.83 17.76 -14.60
C ASP A 42 7.48 17.47 -13.94
N VAL A 43 6.38 17.71 -14.65
CA VAL A 43 5.02 17.43 -14.17
C VAL A 43 4.84 15.94 -13.85
N ILE A 44 5.19 15.05 -14.78
CA ILE A 44 4.98 13.60 -14.58
C ILE A 44 5.94 13.00 -13.54
N LEU A 45 7.12 13.60 -13.34
CA LEU A 45 7.97 13.27 -12.20
C LEU A 45 7.30 13.67 -10.89
N GLY A 46 6.74 14.88 -10.81
CA GLY A 46 5.96 15.32 -9.65
C GLY A 46 4.81 14.35 -9.32
N TRP A 47 4.07 13.89 -10.33
CA TRP A 47 3.03 12.87 -10.15
C TRP A 47 3.59 11.55 -9.62
N LEU A 48 4.74 11.11 -10.14
CA LEU A 48 5.41 9.91 -9.66
C LEU A 48 5.78 10.05 -8.18
N HIS A 49 6.28 11.21 -7.75
CA HIS A 49 6.66 11.48 -6.36
C HIS A 49 5.47 11.38 -5.39
N VAL A 50 4.36 12.05 -5.71
CA VAL A 50 3.17 12.01 -4.83
C VAL A 50 2.51 10.63 -4.79
N THR A 51 2.46 9.91 -5.90
CA THR A 51 1.85 8.58 -5.97
C THR A 51 2.73 7.49 -5.34
N LYS A 52 4.05 7.63 -5.41
CA LYS A 52 5.00 6.67 -4.80
C LYS A 52 4.74 6.50 -3.30
N ARG A 53 4.43 7.59 -2.59
CA ARG A 53 4.36 7.60 -1.13
C ARG A 53 3.25 6.70 -0.55
N PRO A 54 1.98 6.82 -0.96
CA PRO A 54 0.95 5.89 -0.53
C PRO A 54 1.27 4.45 -0.93
N ALA A 55 1.85 4.22 -2.12
CA ALA A 55 2.23 2.88 -2.56
C ALA A 55 3.29 2.23 -1.63
N LEU A 56 4.39 2.93 -1.33
CA LEU A 56 5.42 2.41 -0.43
C LEU A 56 4.89 2.16 0.99
N ARG A 57 4.02 3.04 1.48
CA ARG A 57 3.42 2.86 2.82
C ARG A 57 2.46 1.68 2.84
N ALA A 58 1.72 1.43 1.76
CA ALA A 58 0.88 0.24 1.61
C ALA A 58 1.72 -1.05 1.57
N GLU A 59 2.88 -1.06 0.87
CA GLU A 59 3.82 -2.19 0.92
C GLU A 59 4.32 -2.46 2.35
N ALA A 60 4.68 -1.40 3.08
CA ALA A 60 5.09 -1.49 4.47
C ALA A 60 3.97 -2.05 5.37
N VAL A 61 2.72 -1.64 5.16
CA VAL A 61 1.58 -2.20 5.90
C VAL A 61 1.43 -3.70 5.62
N LYS A 62 1.52 -4.16 4.36
CA LYS A 62 1.46 -5.60 4.03
C LYS A 62 2.56 -6.40 4.73
N LYS A 63 3.76 -5.85 4.81
CA LYS A 63 4.88 -6.45 5.58
C LYS A 63 4.54 -6.53 7.06
N ASN A 64 4.07 -5.45 7.67
CA ASN A 64 3.70 -5.40 9.10
C ASN A 64 2.55 -6.36 9.43
N VAL A 65 1.55 -6.49 8.55
CA VAL A 65 0.47 -7.48 8.68
C VAL A 65 1.03 -8.90 8.72
N SER A 66 1.96 -9.20 7.80
CA SER A 66 2.59 -10.53 7.73
C SER A 66 3.37 -10.86 9.01
N GLU A 67 4.14 -9.90 9.53
CA GLU A 67 4.89 -10.05 10.79
C GLU A 67 3.97 -10.23 12.00
N ALA A 68 2.87 -9.45 12.07
CA ALA A 68 1.87 -9.58 13.13
C ALA A 68 1.16 -10.95 13.10
N MET A 69 0.83 -11.45 11.91
CA MET A 69 0.24 -12.79 11.74
C MET A 69 1.19 -13.91 12.17
N GLN A 70 2.48 -13.81 11.83
CA GLN A 70 3.48 -14.76 12.30
C GLN A 70 3.57 -14.75 13.84
N ARG A 71 3.50 -13.58 14.47
CA ARG A 71 3.45 -13.47 15.93
C ARG A 71 2.17 -14.09 16.51
N ALA A 72 1.01 -13.84 15.92
CA ALA A 72 -0.25 -14.46 16.35
C ALA A 72 -0.18 -16.00 16.30
N HIS A 73 0.40 -16.57 15.24
CA HIS A 73 0.60 -18.01 15.13
C HIS A 73 1.54 -18.57 16.21
N ARG A 74 2.62 -17.86 16.51
CA ARG A 74 3.55 -18.23 17.60
C ARG A 74 2.86 -18.20 18.96
N ILE A 75 2.12 -17.14 19.28
CA ILE A 75 1.33 -17.02 20.52
C ILE A 75 0.37 -18.20 20.64
N ARG A 76 -0.37 -18.52 19.56
CA ARG A 76 -1.29 -19.66 19.54
C ARG A 76 -0.58 -20.99 19.80
N SER A 77 0.62 -21.18 19.28
CA SER A 77 1.43 -22.38 19.53
C SER A 77 1.87 -22.47 20.99
N GLN A 78 2.39 -21.37 21.56
CA GLN A 78 2.84 -21.30 22.95
C GLN A 78 1.67 -21.50 23.93
N ALA A 79 0.53 -20.87 23.66
CA ALA A 79 -0.69 -21.03 24.43
C ALA A 79 -1.16 -22.50 24.51
N ARG A 80 -1.08 -23.24 23.40
CA ARG A 80 -1.43 -24.67 23.39
C ARG A 80 -0.51 -25.51 24.28
N VAL A 81 0.80 -25.20 24.28
CA VAL A 81 1.76 -25.87 25.17
C VAL A 81 1.46 -25.55 26.63
N ALA A 82 1.26 -24.27 26.96
CA ALA A 82 0.95 -23.83 28.33
C ALA A 82 -0.33 -24.47 28.88
N ILE A 83 -1.37 -24.64 28.05
CA ILE A 83 -2.60 -25.34 28.45
C ILE A 83 -2.31 -26.80 28.86
N GLU A 84 -1.48 -27.53 28.12
CA GLU A 84 -1.16 -28.91 28.48
C GLU A 84 -0.33 -29.01 29.75
N GLU A 85 0.61 -28.08 29.96
CA GLU A 85 1.37 -27.97 31.21
C GLU A 85 0.45 -27.66 32.40
N TYR A 86 -0.47 -26.70 32.28
CA TYR A 86 -1.44 -26.38 33.32
C TYR A 86 -2.39 -27.53 33.61
N LYS A 87 -2.83 -28.28 32.59
CA LYS A 87 -3.63 -29.50 32.80
C LYS A 87 -2.87 -30.56 33.60
N SER A 88 -1.57 -30.73 33.33
CA SER A 88 -0.71 -31.65 34.09
C SER A 88 -0.61 -31.23 35.56
N VAL A 89 -0.32 -29.94 35.82
CA VAL A 89 -0.29 -29.39 37.19
C VAL A 89 -1.63 -29.56 37.90
N LEU A 90 -2.74 -29.27 37.23
CA LEU A 90 -4.08 -29.42 37.76
C LEU A 90 -4.38 -30.87 38.15
N ALA A 91 -3.95 -31.85 37.35
CA ALA A 91 -4.11 -33.26 37.65
C ALA A 91 -3.32 -33.67 38.90
N SER A 92 -2.07 -33.20 39.04
CA SER A 92 -1.23 -33.44 40.23
C SER A 92 -1.78 -32.80 41.50
N LEU A 93 -2.31 -31.58 41.41
CA LEU A 93 -2.95 -30.91 42.55
C LEU A 93 -4.18 -31.70 43.03
N LYS A 94 -5.03 -32.16 42.10
CA LYS A 94 -6.21 -32.94 42.45
C LYS A 94 -5.87 -34.30 43.05
N SER A 95 -4.83 -34.98 42.56
CA SER A 95 -4.45 -36.31 43.06
C SER A 95 -3.84 -36.28 44.47
N THR A 96 -3.30 -35.13 44.90
CA THR A 96 -2.67 -34.96 46.21
C THR A 96 -3.60 -34.35 47.26
N GLY A 97 -4.88 -34.13 46.94
CA GLY A 97 -5.81 -33.41 47.82
C GLY A 97 -5.44 -31.93 47.97
N GLY A 98 -4.85 -31.34 46.92
CA GLY A 98 -4.30 -29.99 46.91
C GLY A 98 -5.33 -28.91 47.25
N ASN A 99 -4.82 -27.78 47.75
CA ASN A 99 -5.62 -26.63 48.18
C ASN A 99 -6.48 -26.08 47.03
N GLU A 100 -7.78 -25.91 47.30
CA GLU A 100 -8.80 -25.40 46.37
C GLU A 100 -8.41 -24.06 45.73
N GLU A 101 -7.71 -23.18 46.45
CA GLU A 101 -7.22 -21.89 45.93
C GLU A 101 -6.21 -22.08 44.78
N TRP A 102 -5.34 -23.08 44.89
CA TRP A 102 -4.37 -23.41 43.84
C TRP A 102 -5.06 -24.01 42.62
N VAL A 103 -6.06 -24.86 42.84
CA VAL A 103 -6.91 -25.42 41.78
C VAL A 103 -7.62 -24.30 41.02
N GLN A 104 -8.20 -23.32 41.73
CA GLN A 104 -8.85 -22.16 41.12
C GLN A 104 -7.87 -21.29 40.34
N THR A 105 -6.68 -21.05 40.87
CA THR A 105 -5.62 -20.28 40.20
C THR A 105 -5.21 -20.93 38.87
N VAL A 106 -5.00 -22.25 38.85
CA VAL A 106 -4.65 -22.97 37.62
C VAL A 106 -5.80 -22.97 36.61
N ASN A 107 -7.05 -23.12 37.06
CA ASN A 107 -8.23 -23.01 36.18
C ASN A 107 -8.34 -21.61 35.55
N GLN A 108 -8.05 -20.56 36.32
CA GLN A 108 -8.04 -19.19 35.82
C GLN A 108 -6.93 -18.99 34.78
N ALA A 109 -5.72 -19.52 35.02
CA ALA A 109 -4.63 -19.49 34.04
C ALA A 109 -5.01 -20.21 32.74
N ILE A 110 -5.63 -21.38 32.80
CA ILE A 110 -6.15 -22.09 31.62
C ILE A 110 -7.21 -21.24 30.89
N SER A 111 -8.10 -20.57 31.62
CA SER A 111 -9.10 -19.68 31.03
C SER A 111 -8.46 -18.52 30.28
N ASP A 112 -7.45 -17.87 30.88
CA ASP A 112 -6.78 -16.73 30.27
C ASP A 112 -5.96 -17.11 29.04
N VAL A 113 -5.27 -18.27 29.06
CA VAL A 113 -4.56 -18.78 27.87
C VAL A 113 -5.53 -19.17 26.75
N ASN A 114 -6.71 -19.72 27.07
CA ASN A 114 -7.75 -19.97 26.06
C ASN A 114 -8.24 -18.67 25.41
N LYS A 115 -8.37 -17.57 26.17
CA LYS A 115 -8.68 -16.24 25.61
C LYS A 115 -7.57 -15.77 24.66
N SER A 116 -6.30 -16.03 24.96
CA SER A 116 -5.18 -15.72 24.05
C SER A 116 -5.30 -16.43 22.71
N ILE A 117 -5.72 -17.71 22.72
CA ILE A 117 -5.96 -18.48 21.48
C ILE A 117 -7.10 -17.86 20.67
N ALA A 118 -8.20 -17.48 21.34
CA ALA A 118 -9.33 -16.85 20.67
C ALA A 118 -8.90 -15.52 20.01
N LEU A 119 -8.22 -14.65 20.74
CA LEU A 119 -7.69 -13.39 20.21
C LEU A 119 -6.70 -13.60 19.06
N ALA A 120 -5.80 -14.59 19.17
CA ALA A 120 -4.87 -14.93 18.11
C ALA A 120 -5.59 -15.44 16.84
N ASN A 121 -6.74 -16.10 16.96
CA ASN A 121 -7.56 -16.47 15.81
C ASN A 121 -8.32 -15.26 15.23
N ASP A 122 -8.89 -14.40 16.08
CA ASP A 122 -9.61 -13.19 15.64
C ASP A 122 -8.69 -12.21 14.88
N SER A 123 -7.39 -12.24 15.19
CA SER A 123 -6.37 -11.46 14.49
C SER A 123 -6.35 -11.69 12.97
N GLU A 124 -6.75 -12.88 12.50
CA GLU A 124 -6.78 -13.23 11.08
C GLU A 124 -7.75 -12.36 10.28
N LEU A 125 -8.90 -11.99 10.87
CA LEU A 125 -9.88 -11.14 10.19
C LEU A 125 -9.33 -9.73 9.94
N ASN A 126 -8.73 -9.12 10.96
CA ASN A 126 -8.15 -7.77 10.86
C ASN A 126 -6.94 -7.76 9.92
N ALA A 127 -6.11 -8.82 9.97
CA ALA A 127 -5.01 -8.99 9.03
C ALA A 127 -5.48 -9.06 7.58
N ASN A 128 -6.51 -9.85 7.30
CA ASN A 128 -7.06 -9.96 5.94
C ASN A 128 -7.63 -8.65 5.43
N LYS A 129 -8.35 -7.89 6.29
CA LYS A 129 -8.85 -6.56 5.93
C LYS A 129 -7.72 -5.56 5.68
N ALA A 130 -6.76 -5.47 6.59
CA ALA A 130 -5.61 -4.58 6.46
C ALA A 130 -4.84 -4.86 5.16
N ALA A 131 -4.54 -6.14 4.87
CA ALA A 131 -3.85 -6.54 3.65
C ALA A 131 -4.65 -6.21 2.38
N LYS A 132 -5.97 -6.44 2.40
CA LYS A 132 -6.86 -6.14 1.27
C LYS A 132 -6.89 -4.64 0.97
N GLU A 133 -7.03 -3.80 1.98
CA GLU A 133 -7.07 -2.34 1.79
C GLU A 133 -5.68 -1.79 1.36
N ALA A 134 -4.59 -2.37 1.86
CA ALA A 134 -3.25 -2.04 1.36
C ALA A 134 -3.09 -2.41 -0.13
N GLU A 135 -3.59 -3.58 -0.55
CA GLU A 135 -3.57 -3.98 -1.95
C GLU A 135 -4.42 -3.05 -2.84
N ALA A 136 -5.58 -2.62 -2.35
CA ALA A 136 -6.42 -1.65 -3.03
C ALA A 136 -5.75 -0.27 -3.15
N SER A 137 -4.94 0.14 -2.16
CA SER A 137 -4.12 1.34 -2.21
C SER A 137 -3.03 1.24 -3.29
N LEU A 138 -2.36 0.09 -3.40
CA LEU A 138 -1.38 -0.20 -4.47
C LEU A 138 -2.02 -0.17 -5.85
N THR A 139 -3.18 -0.82 -5.99
CA THR A 139 -3.96 -0.85 -7.24
C THR A 139 -4.37 0.56 -7.65
N SER A 140 -4.83 1.38 -6.69
CA SER A 140 -5.19 2.77 -6.94
C SER A 140 -4.00 3.59 -7.43
N SER A 141 -2.84 3.40 -6.80
CA SER A 141 -1.57 4.05 -7.19
C SER A 141 -1.15 3.65 -8.61
N ALA A 142 -1.39 2.40 -9.02
CA ALA A 142 -1.06 1.90 -10.35
C ALA A 142 -1.79 2.65 -11.48
N TYR A 143 -3.00 3.17 -11.24
CA TYR A 143 -3.69 4.01 -12.24
C TYR A 143 -2.92 5.30 -12.55
N SER A 144 -2.32 5.93 -11.55
CA SER A 144 -1.47 7.11 -11.77
C SER A 144 -0.18 6.73 -12.53
N PHE A 145 0.42 5.57 -12.23
CA PHE A 145 1.57 5.06 -13.00
C PHE A 145 1.21 4.83 -14.48
N SER A 146 0.03 4.28 -14.77
CA SER A 146 -0.48 4.13 -16.14
C SER A 146 -0.78 5.47 -16.83
N ALA A 147 -1.25 6.49 -16.10
CA ALA A 147 -1.42 7.84 -16.63
C ALA A 147 -0.08 8.48 -17.00
N ILE A 148 0.94 8.33 -16.14
CA ILE A 148 2.32 8.79 -16.40
C ILE A 148 2.87 8.12 -17.67
N MET A 149 2.72 6.80 -17.81
CA MET A 149 3.22 6.08 -18.98
C MET A 149 2.50 6.44 -20.28
N ARG A 150 1.21 6.74 -20.22
CA ARG A 150 0.50 7.31 -21.38
C ARG A 150 1.09 8.67 -21.78
N VAL A 151 1.41 9.55 -20.83
CA VAL A 151 2.09 10.83 -21.14
C VAL A 151 3.48 10.59 -21.74
N ALA A 152 4.28 9.70 -21.14
CA ALA A 152 5.59 9.31 -21.64
C ALA A 152 5.52 8.73 -23.07
N CYS A 153 4.46 8.01 -23.39
CA CYS A 153 4.18 7.50 -24.72
C CYS A 153 4.09 8.63 -25.76
N TYR A 154 3.36 9.68 -25.45
CA TYR A 154 3.22 10.83 -26.35
C TYR A 154 4.48 11.70 -26.44
N LEU A 155 5.30 11.75 -25.38
CA LEU A 155 6.56 12.50 -25.37
C LEU A 155 7.69 11.77 -26.11
N TRP A 156 7.85 10.48 -25.85
CA TRP A 156 9.05 9.72 -26.20
C TRP A 156 8.77 8.45 -27.00
N ASN A 157 7.52 8.22 -27.42
CA ASN A 157 7.11 7.02 -28.15
C ASN A 157 7.46 5.72 -27.38
N VAL A 158 7.40 5.77 -26.05
CA VAL A 158 7.60 4.62 -25.15
C VAL A 158 6.31 3.82 -25.08
N SER A 159 6.35 2.49 -25.20
CA SER A 159 5.15 1.66 -25.06
C SER A 159 4.34 2.01 -23.80
N PRO A 160 3.02 2.29 -23.93
CA PRO A 160 2.16 2.57 -22.78
C PRO A 160 1.69 1.29 -22.10
N ASP A 161 1.85 0.15 -22.78
CA ASP A 161 1.41 -1.16 -22.34
C ASP A 161 2.43 -1.75 -21.37
N GLY A 162 1.93 -2.23 -20.23
CA GLY A 162 2.74 -2.86 -19.21
C GLY A 162 2.06 -2.88 -17.85
N VAL A 163 2.65 -3.64 -16.92
CA VAL A 163 2.30 -3.59 -15.51
C VAL A 163 3.17 -2.54 -14.85
N TRP A 164 2.55 -1.41 -14.50
CA TRP A 164 3.26 -0.23 -14.03
C TRP A 164 3.28 -0.17 -12.50
N ASN A 165 4.48 -0.07 -11.96
CA ASN A 165 4.77 0.25 -10.57
C ASN A 165 5.81 1.38 -10.51
N TYR A 166 6.08 1.90 -9.32
CA TYR A 166 7.04 2.99 -9.13
C TYR A 166 8.40 2.68 -9.76
N THR A 167 8.97 1.49 -9.52
CA THR A 167 10.30 1.11 -9.99
C THR A 167 10.39 1.11 -11.51
N ASN A 168 9.41 0.50 -12.18
CA ASN A 168 9.42 0.37 -13.64
C ASN A 168 9.15 1.71 -14.33
N VAL A 169 8.20 2.51 -13.81
CA VAL A 169 7.96 3.87 -14.32
C VAL A 169 9.18 4.74 -14.11
N LYS A 170 9.78 4.74 -12.93
CA LYS A 170 11.00 5.52 -12.66
C LYS A 170 12.12 5.15 -13.62
N THR A 171 12.36 3.85 -13.81
CA THR A 171 13.40 3.35 -14.74
C THR A 171 13.17 3.88 -16.15
N LYS A 172 11.92 3.90 -16.62
CA LYS A 172 11.58 4.51 -17.91
C LYS A 172 11.83 6.01 -17.91
N LEU A 173 11.35 6.76 -16.91
CA LEU A 173 11.58 8.21 -16.85
C LEU A 173 13.05 8.62 -16.68
N ASP A 174 13.91 7.73 -16.16
CA ASP A 174 15.36 7.94 -16.07
C ASP A 174 16.07 7.65 -17.41
N GLN A 175 15.48 6.83 -18.29
CA GLN A 175 16.01 6.53 -19.63
C GLN A 175 15.71 7.65 -20.65
N TYR A 176 14.67 8.45 -20.43
CA TYR A 176 14.20 9.46 -21.37
C TYR A 176 14.20 10.87 -20.76
N GLY A 177 14.55 11.88 -21.57
CA GLY A 177 14.62 13.29 -21.14
C GLY A 177 15.76 13.59 -20.15
N THR A 178 16.91 12.94 -20.32
CA THR A 178 18.11 13.10 -19.46
C THR A 178 18.86 14.42 -19.66
N ASP A 179 18.61 15.09 -20.77
CA ASP A 179 19.12 16.40 -21.19
C ASP A 179 18.26 17.58 -20.67
N CYS A 180 17.30 17.31 -19.79
CA CYS A 180 16.54 18.32 -19.08
C CYS A 180 17.32 18.85 -17.88
N THR A 181 18.04 19.95 -18.06
CA THR A 181 18.89 20.61 -17.04
C THR A 181 18.19 21.73 -16.26
N GLY A 182 16.88 21.92 -16.47
CA GLY A 182 16.12 23.05 -15.93
C GLY A 182 15.54 22.85 -14.52
N ASN A 183 15.60 23.92 -13.72
CA ASN A 183 14.88 24.11 -12.46
C ASN A 183 13.37 24.31 -12.74
N HIS A 184 12.67 23.25 -13.16
CA HIS A 184 11.22 23.27 -13.17
C HIS A 184 10.71 22.98 -11.75
N ASN A 185 9.79 23.81 -11.27
CA ASN A 185 9.42 23.83 -9.85
C ASN A 185 8.31 22.84 -9.49
N ILE A 186 7.61 22.26 -10.47
CA ILE A 186 6.43 21.43 -10.20
C ILE A 186 6.85 20.11 -9.56
N SER A 187 7.87 19.43 -10.11
CA SER A 187 8.38 18.20 -9.49
C SER A 187 8.90 18.46 -8.08
N LYS A 188 9.68 19.52 -7.88
CA LYS A 188 10.25 19.88 -6.59
C LYS A 188 9.17 20.24 -5.57
N THR A 189 8.15 20.99 -5.98
CA THR A 189 7.01 21.34 -5.13
C THR A 189 6.26 20.08 -4.71
N LEU A 190 5.90 19.24 -5.67
CA LEU A 190 5.20 17.97 -5.42
C LEU A 190 6.04 16.98 -4.60
N ASP A 191 7.35 16.90 -4.81
CA ASP A 191 8.25 16.05 -4.03
C ASP A 191 8.42 16.55 -2.59
N ASN A 192 8.59 17.87 -2.39
CA ASN A 192 8.65 18.46 -1.04
C ASN A 192 7.39 18.11 -0.22
N TYR A 193 6.21 18.17 -0.84
CA TYR A 193 4.97 17.77 -0.17
C TYR A 193 4.87 16.25 0.02
N ALA A 194 5.30 15.47 -0.98
CA ALA A 194 5.33 14.01 -0.88
C ALA A 194 6.20 13.54 0.29
N GLN A 195 7.34 14.20 0.53
CA GLN A 195 8.25 13.89 1.64
C GLN A 195 7.61 14.10 3.03
N ASN A 196 6.61 14.96 3.16
CA ASN A 196 5.99 15.27 4.44
C ASN A 196 4.87 14.31 4.87
N MET A 197 4.49 13.32 4.05
CA MET A 197 3.38 12.39 4.34
C MET A 197 3.50 11.65 5.68
N GLU A 198 4.73 11.43 6.16
CA GLU A 198 4.99 10.75 7.43
C GLU A 198 4.84 11.67 8.65
N ASN A 199 4.91 12.99 8.46
CA ASN A 199 4.95 13.99 9.52
C ASN A 199 3.59 14.67 9.77
N VAL A 200 2.60 14.40 8.93
CA VAL A 200 1.26 14.98 9.03
C VAL A 200 0.19 13.89 9.01
N ASP A 201 -1.00 14.24 9.46
CA ASP A 201 -2.17 13.38 9.30
C ASP A 201 -2.44 13.06 7.81
N LEU A 202 -2.90 11.84 7.52
CA LEU A 202 -3.11 11.38 6.14
C LEU A 202 -4.21 12.15 5.42
N ALA A 203 -5.29 12.53 6.12
CA ALA A 203 -6.36 13.31 5.52
C ALA A 203 -5.88 14.74 5.23
N GLN A 204 -5.09 15.31 6.16
CA GLN A 204 -4.40 16.58 5.93
C GLN A 204 -3.48 16.49 4.71
N TRP A 205 -2.62 15.48 4.63
CA TRP A 205 -1.72 15.26 3.49
C TRP A 205 -2.48 15.11 2.17
N LYS A 206 -3.58 14.34 2.18
CA LYS A 206 -4.45 14.14 1.02
C LYS A 206 -4.98 15.47 0.50
N ASN A 207 -5.57 16.28 1.38
CA ASN A 207 -6.18 17.55 1.00
C ASN A 207 -5.15 18.51 0.40
N TYR A 208 -3.99 18.66 1.04
CA TYR A 208 -2.92 19.51 0.50
C TYR A 208 -2.37 18.98 -0.83
N THR A 209 -2.14 17.67 -0.95
CA THR A 209 -1.63 17.08 -2.20
C THR A 209 -2.63 17.28 -3.34
N LEU A 210 -3.92 17.09 -3.10
CA LEU A 210 -4.97 17.32 -4.09
C LEU A 210 -5.09 18.80 -4.49
N GLN A 211 -4.89 19.72 -3.54
CA GLN A 211 -4.82 21.15 -3.82
C GLN A 211 -3.64 21.48 -4.75
N VAL A 212 -2.43 21.01 -4.43
CA VAL A 212 -1.23 21.28 -5.24
C VAL A 212 -1.35 20.67 -6.64
N LEU A 213 -1.95 19.47 -6.75
CA LEU A 213 -2.26 18.87 -8.06
C LEU A 213 -3.28 19.70 -8.84
N GLN A 214 -4.26 20.32 -8.17
CA GLN A 214 -5.20 21.24 -8.81
C GLN A 214 -4.51 22.53 -9.27
N GLU A 215 -3.67 23.14 -8.44
CA GLU A 215 -2.89 24.33 -8.81
C GLU A 215 -1.97 24.04 -10.01
N THR A 216 -1.35 22.85 -10.02
CA THR A 216 -0.56 22.36 -11.16
C THR A 216 -1.40 22.27 -12.44
N TYR A 217 -2.63 21.77 -12.35
CA TYR A 217 -3.54 21.73 -13.50
C TYR A 217 -3.90 23.13 -14.00
N ASP A 218 -4.22 24.04 -13.08
CA ASP A 218 -4.61 25.40 -13.41
C ASP A 218 -3.45 26.14 -14.11
N GLU A 219 -2.20 25.94 -13.66
CA GLU A 219 -1.01 26.47 -14.34
C GLU A 219 -0.88 25.91 -15.78
N ILE A 220 -1.06 24.60 -15.95
CA ILE A 220 -0.98 23.94 -17.27
C ILE A 220 -2.08 24.45 -18.21
N ALA A 221 -3.30 24.63 -17.69
CA ALA A 221 -4.45 25.08 -18.46
C ALA A 221 -4.29 26.53 -18.95
N LEU A 222 -3.67 27.40 -18.12
CA LEU A 222 -3.37 28.78 -18.47
C LEU A 222 -2.19 28.91 -19.44
N ASN A 223 -1.20 28.01 -19.36
CA ASN A 223 0.06 28.10 -20.13
C ASN A 223 0.18 26.99 -21.20
N LYS A 224 -0.82 26.87 -22.09
CA LYS A 224 -0.93 25.75 -23.04
C LYS A 224 0.26 25.56 -23.97
N THR A 225 1.05 26.59 -24.22
CA THR A 225 2.25 26.56 -25.09
C THR A 225 3.51 26.05 -24.38
N LYS A 226 3.54 26.10 -23.04
CA LYS A 226 4.67 25.68 -22.20
C LYS A 226 4.72 24.16 -21.99
N TYR A 227 3.57 23.50 -22.09
CA TYR A 227 3.43 22.06 -21.84
C TYR A 227 3.03 21.30 -23.10
N HIS A 228 3.34 20.00 -23.12
CA HIS A 228 2.98 19.15 -24.24
C HIS A 228 1.46 19.04 -24.34
N ARG A 229 0.95 18.99 -25.58
CA ARG A 229 -0.49 18.89 -25.88
C ARG A 229 -1.22 17.73 -25.19
N VAL A 230 -0.49 16.69 -24.78
CA VAL A 230 -1.04 15.55 -24.02
C VAL A 230 -1.56 15.96 -22.64
N LEU A 231 -0.99 17.01 -22.03
CA LEU A 231 -1.44 17.55 -20.76
C LEU A 231 -2.49 18.65 -20.94
N THR A 232 -2.50 19.34 -22.08
CA THR A 232 -3.36 20.51 -22.31
C THR A 232 -4.63 20.18 -23.10
N ASN A 233 -4.64 19.10 -23.89
CA ASN A 233 -5.82 18.59 -24.60
C ASN A 233 -6.50 17.50 -23.76
N GLY A 234 -7.27 17.96 -22.77
CA GLY A 234 -8.11 17.11 -21.93
C GLY A 234 -7.61 17.03 -20.49
N ASN A 235 -8.55 17.10 -19.55
CA ASN A 235 -8.29 17.03 -18.11
C ASN A 235 -8.19 15.60 -17.57
N GLU A 236 -8.47 14.59 -18.40
CA GLU A 236 -8.58 13.18 -18.01
C GLU A 236 -7.35 12.68 -17.25
N LYS A 237 -6.13 12.96 -17.73
CA LYS A 237 -4.90 12.33 -17.20
C LYS A 237 -4.57 12.89 -15.82
N ILE A 238 -4.81 14.19 -15.61
CA ILE A 238 -4.62 14.83 -14.29
C ILE A 238 -5.71 14.40 -13.33
N ASN A 239 -6.96 14.31 -13.79
CA ASN A 239 -8.06 13.80 -12.96
C ASN A 239 -7.82 12.34 -12.55
N GLU A 240 -7.31 11.50 -13.45
CA GLU A 240 -6.91 10.13 -13.12
C GLU A 240 -5.82 10.11 -12.03
N VAL A 241 -4.84 11.01 -12.09
CA VAL A 241 -3.80 11.11 -11.04
C VAL A 241 -4.39 11.59 -9.72
N LYS A 242 -5.25 12.62 -9.73
CA LYS A 242 -5.93 13.12 -8.53
C LYS A 242 -6.80 12.03 -7.89
N ASP A 243 -7.60 11.34 -8.67
CA ASP A 243 -8.47 10.26 -8.22
C ASP A 243 -7.66 9.07 -7.70
N ALA A 244 -6.56 8.73 -8.38
CA ALA A 244 -5.64 7.68 -7.94
C ALA A 244 -5.01 8.02 -6.58
N VAL A 245 -4.53 9.25 -6.40
CA VAL A 245 -3.96 9.71 -5.12
C VAL A 245 -5.03 9.71 -4.02
N ALA A 246 -6.21 10.27 -4.27
CA ALA A 246 -7.30 10.31 -3.30
C ALA A 246 -7.69 8.90 -2.83
N LYS A 247 -7.95 8.00 -3.78
CA LYS A 247 -8.32 6.60 -3.49
C LYS A 247 -7.18 5.85 -2.81
N ALA A 248 -5.93 6.03 -3.24
CA ALA A 248 -4.79 5.36 -2.63
C ALA A 248 -4.61 5.76 -1.17
N VAL A 249 -4.82 7.03 -0.82
CA VAL A 249 -4.74 7.48 0.57
C VAL A 249 -5.91 6.98 1.40
N GLU A 250 -7.15 7.04 0.90
CA GLU A 250 -8.32 6.52 1.63
C GLU A 250 -8.19 5.04 1.97
N ARG A 251 -7.75 4.24 0.99
CA ARG A 251 -7.48 2.80 1.19
C ARG A 251 -6.34 2.57 2.17
N LEU A 252 -5.32 3.43 2.15
CA LEU A 252 -4.21 3.35 3.08
C LEU A 252 -4.64 3.70 4.52
N GLU A 253 -5.49 4.71 4.70
CA GLU A 253 -6.05 5.07 6.01
C GLU A 253 -6.83 3.89 6.61
N ASP A 254 -7.70 3.25 5.83
CA ASP A 254 -8.46 2.10 6.28
C ASP A 254 -7.57 0.89 6.59
N SER A 255 -6.55 0.66 5.76
CA SER A 255 -5.55 -0.38 6.00
C SER A 255 -4.78 -0.18 7.32
N LEU A 256 -4.42 1.07 7.65
CA LEU A 256 -3.70 1.41 8.88
C LEU A 256 -4.59 1.23 10.12
N LYS A 257 -5.87 1.60 10.07
CA LYS A 257 -6.83 1.36 11.16
C LYS A 257 -6.93 -0.13 11.47
N GLU A 258 -7.06 -0.96 10.44
CA GLU A 258 -7.16 -2.43 10.61
C GLU A 258 -5.83 -3.03 11.10
N LEU A 259 -4.68 -2.49 10.69
CA LEU A 259 -3.37 -2.88 11.22
C LEU A 259 -3.23 -2.54 12.71
N GLU A 260 -3.70 -1.37 13.15
CA GLU A 260 -3.67 -0.97 14.56
C GLU A 260 -4.53 -1.90 15.43
N LEU A 261 -5.73 -2.25 14.95
CA LEU A 261 -6.60 -3.24 15.59
C LEU A 261 -5.91 -4.60 15.68
N LEU A 262 -5.31 -5.06 14.58
CA LEU A 262 -4.53 -6.30 14.55
C LEU A 262 -3.42 -6.29 15.61
N GLN A 263 -2.60 -5.23 15.64
CA GLN A 263 -1.50 -5.12 16.60
C GLN A 263 -2.00 -5.10 18.05
N THR A 264 -3.11 -4.40 18.33
CA THR A 264 -3.74 -4.36 19.65
C THR A 264 -4.21 -5.75 20.10
N VAL A 265 -4.87 -6.49 19.22
CA VAL A 265 -5.34 -7.86 19.50
C VAL A 265 -4.17 -8.81 19.75
N VAL A 266 -3.13 -8.76 18.89
CA VAL A 266 -1.92 -9.60 19.05
C VAL A 266 -1.17 -9.26 20.34
N ASN A 267 -1.01 -7.97 20.67
CA ASN A 267 -0.39 -7.54 21.92
C ASN A 267 -1.17 -7.99 23.15
N THR A 268 -2.50 -8.00 23.08
CA THR A 268 -3.36 -8.45 24.18
C THR A 268 -3.29 -9.96 24.36
N ALA A 269 -3.22 -10.72 23.26
CA ALA A 269 -3.04 -12.16 23.30
C ALA A 269 -1.69 -12.55 23.92
N ASP A 270 -0.62 -11.83 23.58
CA ASP A 270 0.73 -12.09 24.08
C ASP A 270 0.85 -11.91 25.60
N LYS A 271 0.17 -10.92 26.19
CA LYS A 271 0.18 -10.65 27.64
C LYS A 271 -0.50 -11.74 28.48
N LYS A 272 -1.21 -12.66 27.84
CA LYS A 272 -2.05 -13.68 28.47
C LYS A 272 -1.51 -15.11 28.29
N VAL A 273 -0.35 -15.25 27.63
CA VAL A 273 0.42 -16.50 27.50
C VAL A 273 1.64 -16.38 28.40
#